data_AF-A0ABD4A6G6-F1
#
_entry.id   AF-A0ABD4A6G6-F1
#
_cell.length_a   1.000
_cell.length_b   1.000
_cell.length_c   1.000
_cell.angle_alpha   90.00
_cell.angle_beta   90.00
_cell.angle_gamma   90.00
#
_symmetry.space_group_name_H-M   'P 1'
#
loop_
_entity.id
_entity.type
_entity.pdbx_description
1 polymer ?
#
loop_
_entity_poly.entity_id
_entity_poly.type
_entity_poly.pdbx_seq_one_letter_code
_entity_poly.pdbx_strand_id
1 'polypeptide(L)'
;MEGKKLTLAITLTLGLTTMLNGSFVHAASVSELNKQQKELEQKKSSVNSELNEASQKLEENKSNQAALSADMQKLDAEIQEATQKLDEINQQINQKNQEIANLENEIKQIEERIKKRDQLLKERARAMQANGSVKYLDVLLGAQSFTDFISRVTAVSTIMEADKSIIEEHKRDHKLLNENKLKLEQEKAQIETLKGQLESTKATLETKKAEKDQILAKLKEEHDSIEEYYMDLQEQQQVYANQEAAIKKAIELEQKRQAEAAKAQQREAAASGGGGSSAPAAPVTGGLFIRPTGGSITSGFGGRGSGHHFGIDIGGSAGDPVYAAASGVVYRSYYSSSYGNVVFITHYINGQTYDTIYAHLSSRSVNEGDVVQQGQYIGAKGTTGQSSGVHLHFELHVGKWNDAKSNAVDPRSYIHF
;
A
#
# COMPACT_ATOMS: atom_id res chain seq x y z
N MET A 1 -20.26 -3.80 16.35
CA MET A 1 -19.39 -4.81 16.99
C MET A 1 -18.04 -4.16 17.19
N GLU A 2 -17.69 -3.88 18.44
CA GLU A 2 -16.50 -3.11 18.82
C GLU A 2 -15.23 -3.85 18.40
N GLY A 3 -14.45 -3.25 17.50
CA GLY A 3 -13.13 -3.75 17.12
C GLY A 3 -12.14 -3.49 18.25
N LYS A 4 -11.76 -4.56 18.96
CA LYS A 4 -10.65 -4.54 19.91
C LYS A 4 -9.35 -4.24 19.16
N LYS A 5 -8.88 -3.00 19.23
CA LYS A 5 -7.52 -2.62 18.83
C LYS A 5 -6.53 -3.33 19.75
N LEU A 6 -5.88 -4.38 19.25
CA LEU A 6 -4.81 -5.05 19.96
C LEU A 6 -3.53 -4.21 19.80
N THR A 7 -3.44 -3.13 20.59
CA THR A 7 -2.25 -2.28 20.63
C THR A 7 -1.22 -3.01 21.49
N LEU A 8 -0.32 -3.77 20.85
CA LEU A 8 0.77 -4.45 21.54
C LEU A 8 1.88 -3.44 21.83
N ALA A 9 1.65 -2.60 22.84
CA ALA A 9 2.69 -1.73 23.39
C ALA A 9 3.57 -2.57 24.32
N ILE A 10 4.77 -2.92 23.88
CA ILE A 10 5.77 -3.59 24.72
C ILE A 10 6.89 -2.60 25.02
N THR A 11 6.70 -1.87 26.12
CA THR A 11 7.72 -1.05 26.75
C THR A 11 8.66 -1.97 27.52
N LEU A 12 9.82 -2.32 26.94
CA LEU A 12 10.84 -3.09 27.66
C LEU A 12 11.78 -2.14 28.39
N THR A 13 11.34 -1.66 29.56
CA THR A 13 12.23 -1.05 30.55
C THR A 13 13.05 -2.16 31.23
N LEU A 14 14.32 -2.32 30.84
CA LEU A 14 15.31 -2.93 31.72
C LEU A 14 16.41 -1.91 32.02
N GLY A 15 16.22 -1.20 33.13
CA GLY A 15 17.29 -0.52 33.82
C GLY A 15 18.25 -1.57 34.40
N LEU A 16 19.52 -1.48 34.02
CA LEU A 16 20.60 -2.13 34.73
C LEU A 16 21.64 -1.06 35.08
N THR A 17 21.40 -0.40 36.21
CA THR A 17 22.43 0.37 36.91
C THR A 17 23.44 -0.60 37.50
N THR A 18 24.67 -0.64 36.97
CA THR A 18 25.80 -1.24 37.68
C THR A 18 27.00 -0.29 37.72
N MET A 19 27.49 -0.14 38.95
CA MET A 19 28.55 0.75 39.39
C MET A 19 29.89 0.44 38.73
N LEU A 20 30.63 1.49 38.40
CA LEU A 20 32.07 1.47 38.13
C LEU A 20 32.83 1.20 39.42
N ASN A 21 33.62 0.13 39.46
CA ASN A 21 34.85 0.04 40.25
C ASN A 21 35.78 -1.00 39.63
N GLY A 22 37.04 -0.62 39.41
CA GLY A 22 37.98 -1.30 38.52
C GLY A 22 38.71 -2.52 39.09
N SER A 23 39.49 -3.12 38.18
CA SER A 23 40.57 -4.12 38.32
C SER A 23 40.23 -5.54 37.86
N PHE A 24 41.18 -6.10 37.09
CA PHE A 24 41.32 -7.46 36.55
C PHE A 24 40.56 -7.78 35.24
N VAL A 25 41.27 -7.58 34.12
CA VAL A 25 40.98 -8.22 32.82
C VAL A 25 41.16 -9.73 33.00
N HIS A 26 40.06 -10.46 33.15
CA HIS A 26 40.03 -11.92 33.14
C HIS A 26 39.72 -12.43 31.73
N ALA A 27 40.49 -13.39 31.24
CA ALA A 27 40.07 -14.23 30.11
C ALA A 27 38.79 -14.97 30.53
N ALA A 28 37.73 -14.92 29.72
CA ALA A 28 36.47 -15.58 30.05
C ALA A 28 36.72 -17.06 30.31
N SER A 29 36.37 -17.53 31.51
CA SER A 29 36.59 -18.92 31.88
C SER A 29 35.67 -19.86 31.10
N VAL A 30 36.03 -21.13 30.95
CA VAL A 30 35.16 -22.15 30.35
C VAL A 30 33.79 -22.19 31.04
N SER A 31 33.73 -21.91 32.35
CA SER A 31 32.48 -21.80 33.11
C SER A 31 31.60 -20.64 32.64
N GLU A 32 32.21 -19.52 32.25
CA GLU A 32 31.52 -18.30 31.82
C GLU A 32 31.00 -18.44 30.38
N LEU A 33 31.79 -19.07 29.50
CA LEU A 33 31.35 -19.46 28.16
C LEU A 33 30.21 -20.48 28.19
N ASN A 34 30.25 -21.45 29.12
CA ASN A 34 29.14 -22.40 29.33
C ASN A 34 27.86 -21.70 29.84
N LYS A 35 27.99 -20.67 30.68
CA LYS A 35 26.84 -19.86 31.12
C LYS A 35 26.23 -19.10 29.94
N GLN A 36 27.07 -18.48 29.11
CA GLN A 36 26.62 -17.80 27.88
C GLN A 36 25.95 -18.78 26.90
N GLN A 37 26.45 -20.00 26.78
CA GLN A 37 25.82 -21.05 25.96
C GLN A 37 24.39 -21.37 26.44
N LYS A 38 24.17 -21.52 27.75
CA LYS A 38 22.82 -21.76 28.31
C LYS A 38 21.87 -20.58 28.13
N GLU A 39 22.36 -19.36 28.32
CA GLU A 39 21.55 -18.15 28.08
C GLU A 39 21.16 -18.03 26.60
N LEU A 40 22.07 -18.41 25.69
CA LEU A 40 21.80 -18.44 24.26
C LEU A 40 20.79 -19.54 23.88
N GLU A 41 20.87 -20.73 24.49
CA GLU A 41 19.87 -21.80 24.30
C GLU A 41 18.46 -21.34 24.71
N GLN A 42 18.34 -20.63 25.84
CA GLN A 42 17.06 -20.05 26.27
C GLN A 42 16.52 -19.02 25.26
N LYS A 43 17.38 -18.11 24.76
CA LYS A 43 17.00 -17.13 23.74
C LYS A 43 16.57 -17.79 22.43
N LYS A 44 17.27 -18.85 21.99
CA LYS A 44 16.87 -19.65 20.81
C LYS A 44 15.50 -20.30 21.01
N SER A 45 15.23 -20.83 22.19
CA SER A 45 13.93 -21.44 22.49
C SER A 45 12.80 -20.40 22.43
N SER A 46 13.02 -19.19 22.95
CA SER A 46 12.05 -18.09 22.87
C SER A 46 11.78 -17.69 21.42
N VAL A 47 12.84 -17.41 20.65
CA VAL A 47 12.70 -17.03 19.23
C VAL A 47 12.05 -18.13 18.41
N ASN A 48 12.33 -19.40 18.69
CA ASN A 48 11.67 -20.49 17.99
C ASN A 48 10.17 -20.57 18.29
N SER A 49 9.75 -20.24 19.52
CA SER A 49 8.33 -20.11 19.86
C SER A 49 7.69 -18.93 19.12
N GLU A 50 8.34 -17.77 19.14
CA GLU A 50 7.87 -16.56 18.46
C GLU A 50 7.80 -16.74 16.94
N LEU A 51 8.74 -17.46 16.35
CA LEU A 51 8.77 -17.78 14.91
C LEU A 51 7.63 -18.73 14.53
N ASN A 52 7.30 -19.70 15.37
CA ASN A 52 6.13 -20.56 15.16
C ASN A 52 4.82 -19.74 15.21
N GLU A 53 4.69 -18.84 16.19
CA GLU A 53 3.52 -17.96 16.30
C GLU A 53 3.42 -17.00 15.11
N ALA A 54 4.53 -16.37 14.73
CA ALA A 54 4.60 -15.48 13.57
C ALA A 54 4.29 -16.24 12.26
N SER A 55 4.79 -17.47 12.11
CA SER A 55 4.49 -18.32 10.96
C SER A 55 3.00 -18.68 10.89
N GLN A 56 2.36 -18.98 12.02
CA GLN A 56 0.92 -19.24 12.06
C GLN A 56 0.12 -18.00 11.66
N LYS A 57 0.48 -16.83 12.21
CA LYS A 57 -0.15 -15.55 11.84
C LYS A 57 0.07 -15.19 10.37
N LEU A 58 1.22 -15.50 9.81
CA LEU A 58 1.52 -15.29 8.39
C LEU A 58 0.62 -16.16 7.51
N GLU A 59 0.41 -17.42 7.90
CA GLU A 59 -0.49 -18.32 7.15
C GLU A 59 -1.97 -17.91 7.28
N GLU A 60 -2.39 -17.50 8.48
CA GLU A 60 -3.72 -16.91 8.71
C GLU A 60 -3.91 -15.64 7.87
N ASN A 61 -2.90 -14.77 7.82
CA ASN A 61 -2.91 -13.56 7.01
C ASN A 61 -3.02 -13.90 5.51
N LYS A 62 -2.24 -14.85 5.00
CA LYS A 62 -2.37 -15.31 3.60
C LYS A 62 -3.78 -15.83 3.28
N SER A 63 -4.36 -16.62 4.19
CA SER A 63 -5.74 -17.10 4.03
C SER A 63 -6.74 -15.94 4.03
N ASN A 64 -6.57 -14.95 4.92
CA ASN A 64 -7.39 -13.75 4.97
C ASN A 64 -7.21 -12.91 3.69
N GLN A 65 -6.00 -12.72 3.18
CA GLN A 65 -5.72 -12.04 1.93
C GLN A 65 -6.42 -12.74 0.74
N ALA A 66 -6.42 -14.07 0.70
CA ALA A 66 -7.14 -14.82 -0.33
C ALA A 66 -8.67 -14.61 -0.23
N ALA A 67 -9.22 -14.63 0.99
CA ALA A 67 -10.64 -14.35 1.21
C ALA A 67 -11.01 -12.90 0.83
N LEU A 68 -10.23 -11.91 1.27
CA LEU A 68 -10.41 -10.51 0.92
C LEU A 68 -10.27 -10.28 -0.60
N SER A 69 -9.35 -10.97 -1.27
CA SER A 69 -9.23 -10.93 -2.73
C SER A 69 -10.47 -11.47 -3.43
N ALA A 70 -11.10 -12.53 -2.90
CA ALA A 70 -12.35 -13.05 -3.44
C ALA A 70 -13.51 -12.07 -3.22
N ASP A 71 -13.58 -11.45 -2.05
CA ASP A 71 -14.55 -10.39 -1.75
C ASP A 71 -14.36 -9.17 -2.66
N MET A 72 -13.12 -8.78 -2.96
CA MET A 72 -12.81 -7.72 -3.94
C MET A 72 -13.29 -8.07 -5.35
N GLN A 73 -13.09 -9.31 -5.80
CA GLN A 73 -13.59 -9.75 -7.12
C GLN A 73 -15.12 -9.70 -7.18
N LYS A 74 -15.81 -10.07 -6.10
CA LYS A 74 -17.26 -9.96 -5.99
C LYS A 74 -17.71 -8.50 -6.02
N LEU A 75 -17.07 -7.62 -5.24
CA LEU A 75 -17.32 -6.18 -5.25
C LEU A 75 -17.11 -5.58 -6.64
N ASP A 76 -16.06 -5.99 -7.35
CA ASP A 76 -15.79 -5.53 -8.72
C ASP A 76 -16.89 -5.94 -9.70
N ALA A 77 -17.39 -7.18 -9.60
CA ALA A 77 -18.54 -7.63 -10.40
C ALA A 77 -19.80 -6.82 -10.07
N GLU A 78 -20.07 -6.54 -8.80
CA GLU A 78 -21.24 -5.75 -8.37
C GLU A 78 -21.12 -4.27 -8.78
N ILE A 79 -19.91 -3.69 -8.76
CA ILE A 79 -19.62 -2.34 -9.26
C ILE A 79 -19.83 -2.27 -10.77
N GLN A 80 -19.39 -3.29 -11.51
CA GLN A 80 -19.58 -3.38 -12.96
C GLN A 80 -21.08 -3.48 -13.30
N GLU A 81 -21.83 -4.34 -12.60
CA GLU A 81 -23.28 -4.48 -12.79
C GLU A 81 -24.02 -3.17 -12.47
N ALA A 82 -23.67 -2.49 -11.38
CA ALA A 82 -24.26 -1.20 -11.02
C ALA A 82 -23.94 -0.12 -12.06
N THR A 83 -22.72 -0.11 -12.61
CA THR A 83 -22.31 0.82 -13.67
C THR A 83 -23.10 0.56 -14.96
N GLN A 84 -23.27 -0.69 -15.36
CA GLN A 84 -24.10 -1.06 -16.51
C GLN A 84 -25.56 -0.63 -16.33
N LYS A 85 -26.14 -0.85 -15.15
CA LYS A 85 -27.49 -0.38 -14.82
C LYS A 85 -27.63 1.14 -14.90
N LEU A 86 -26.61 1.90 -14.47
CA LEU A 86 -26.63 3.37 -14.62
C LEU A 86 -26.66 3.77 -16.10
N ASP A 87 -25.86 3.12 -16.94
CA ASP A 87 -25.83 3.40 -18.37
C ASP A 87 -27.18 3.07 -19.03
N GLU A 88 -27.78 1.93 -18.69
CA GLU A 88 -29.11 1.53 -19.15
C GLU A 88 -30.20 2.52 -18.72
N ILE A 89 -30.22 2.94 -17.45
CA ILE A 89 -31.18 3.92 -16.94
C ILE A 89 -31.01 5.26 -17.66
N ASN A 90 -29.78 5.72 -17.87
CA ASN A 90 -29.51 6.96 -18.61
C ASN A 90 -29.98 6.87 -20.07
N GLN A 91 -29.77 5.74 -20.74
CA GLN A 91 -30.28 5.50 -22.09
C GLN A 91 -31.81 5.54 -22.13
N GLN A 92 -32.48 4.89 -21.17
CA GLN A 92 -33.94 4.91 -21.07
C GLN A 92 -34.48 6.33 -20.82
N ILE A 93 -33.84 7.10 -19.94
CA ILE A 93 -34.19 8.51 -19.70
C ILE A 93 -34.06 9.33 -20.99
N ASN A 94 -32.97 9.16 -21.73
CA ASN A 94 -32.74 9.87 -22.98
C ASN A 94 -33.78 9.52 -24.05
N GLN A 95 -34.10 8.23 -24.20
CA GLN A 95 -35.14 7.78 -25.13
C GLN A 95 -36.50 8.36 -24.76
N LYS A 96 -36.89 8.30 -23.49
CA LYS A 96 -38.17 8.87 -23.01
C LYS A 96 -38.26 10.38 -23.19
N ASN A 97 -37.16 11.10 -22.97
CA ASN A 97 -37.12 12.53 -23.25
C ASN A 97 -37.38 12.85 -24.73
N GLN A 98 -36.88 12.03 -25.65
CA GLN A 98 -37.17 12.18 -27.08
C GLN A 98 -38.64 11.87 -27.41
N GLU A 99 -39.19 10.81 -26.82
CA GLU A 99 -40.62 10.45 -26.96
C GLU A 99 -41.53 11.56 -26.44
N ILE A 100 -41.22 12.14 -25.28
CA ILE A 100 -41.92 13.30 -24.71
C ILE A 100 -41.85 14.51 -25.65
N ALA A 101 -40.67 14.84 -26.17
CA ALA A 101 -40.52 15.98 -27.08
C ALA A 101 -41.35 15.82 -28.37
N ASN A 102 -41.41 14.61 -28.92
CA ASN A 102 -42.24 14.29 -30.08
C ASN A 102 -43.73 14.42 -29.73
N LEU A 103 -44.15 13.89 -28.59
CA LEU A 103 -45.54 13.93 -28.12
C LEU A 103 -46.01 15.37 -27.83
N GLU A 104 -45.17 16.20 -27.23
CA GLU A 104 -45.44 17.62 -26.99
C GLU A 104 -45.62 18.39 -28.31
N ASN A 105 -44.83 18.06 -29.35
CA ASN A 105 -44.99 18.64 -30.67
C ASN A 105 -46.30 18.18 -31.36
N GLU A 106 -46.66 16.90 -31.26
CA GLU A 106 -47.94 16.39 -31.76
C GLU A 106 -49.13 17.06 -31.06
N ILE A 107 -49.09 17.18 -29.74
CA ILE A 107 -50.11 17.88 -28.94
C ILE A 107 -50.28 19.30 -29.45
N LYS A 108 -49.18 20.03 -29.65
CA LYS A 108 -49.22 21.41 -30.17
C LYS A 108 -49.89 21.48 -31.54
N GLN A 109 -49.55 20.58 -32.46
CA GLN A 109 -50.18 20.54 -33.79
C GLN A 109 -51.67 20.24 -33.74
N ILE A 110 -52.09 19.32 -32.86
CA ILE A 110 -53.50 18.98 -32.65
C ILE A 110 -54.25 20.17 -32.05
N GLU A 111 -53.68 20.84 -31.05
CA GLU A 111 -54.28 22.04 -30.43
C GLU A 111 -54.48 23.16 -31.45
N GLU A 112 -53.49 23.40 -32.34
CA GLU A 112 -53.63 24.36 -33.43
C GLU A 112 -54.74 23.97 -34.43
N ARG A 113 -54.86 22.68 -34.76
CA ARG A 113 -55.90 22.16 -35.66
C ARG A 113 -57.30 22.28 -35.05
N ILE A 114 -57.44 21.95 -33.76
CA ILE A 114 -58.67 22.16 -32.98
C ILE A 114 -59.05 23.63 -32.99
N LYS A 115 -58.11 24.54 -32.69
CA LYS A 115 -58.36 25.99 -32.66
C LYS A 115 -58.86 26.52 -34.00
N LYS A 116 -58.27 26.08 -35.11
CA LYS A 116 -58.70 26.44 -36.47
C LYS A 116 -60.11 25.91 -36.76
N ARG A 117 -60.40 24.64 -36.44
CA ARG A 117 -61.72 24.02 -36.62
C ARG A 117 -62.79 24.66 -35.73
N ASP A 118 -62.46 25.02 -34.49
CA ASP A 118 -63.34 25.75 -33.57
C ASP A 118 -63.78 27.10 -34.15
N GLN A 119 -62.84 27.86 -34.72
CA GLN A 119 -63.15 29.14 -35.34
C GLN A 119 -64.08 28.94 -36.55
N LEU A 120 -63.77 27.98 -37.42
CA LEU A 120 -64.60 27.66 -38.59
C LEU A 120 -66.02 27.23 -38.18
N LEU A 121 -66.15 26.35 -37.19
CA LEU A 121 -67.45 25.89 -36.69
C LEU A 121 -68.24 27.02 -36.01
N LYS A 122 -67.58 27.94 -35.30
CA LYS A 122 -68.22 29.15 -34.74
C LYS A 122 -68.74 30.08 -35.83
N GLU A 123 -67.95 30.32 -36.87
CA GLU A 123 -68.35 31.13 -38.03
C GLU A 123 -69.55 30.49 -38.76
N ARG A 124 -69.51 29.17 -39.00
CA ARG A 124 -70.65 28.43 -39.58
C ARG A 124 -71.90 28.49 -38.71
N ALA A 125 -71.77 28.25 -37.40
CA ALA A 125 -72.90 28.30 -36.47
C ALA A 125 -73.53 29.70 -36.42
N ARG A 126 -72.73 30.77 -36.44
CA ARG A 126 -73.22 32.16 -36.54
C ARG A 126 -73.93 32.43 -37.86
N ALA A 127 -73.41 31.95 -38.98
CA ALA A 127 -74.06 32.09 -40.28
C ALA A 127 -75.42 31.36 -40.31
N MET A 128 -75.49 30.15 -39.75
CA MET A 128 -76.75 29.41 -39.59
C MET A 128 -77.75 30.16 -38.69
N GLN A 129 -77.29 30.82 -37.63
CA GLN A 129 -78.14 31.61 -36.74
C GLN A 129 -78.62 32.91 -37.40
N ALA A 130 -77.74 33.65 -38.08
CA ALA A 130 -78.02 34.96 -38.68
C ALA A 130 -78.98 34.88 -39.87
N ASN A 131 -78.89 33.82 -40.67
CA ASN A 131 -79.78 33.60 -41.81
C ASN A 131 -81.16 33.06 -41.40
N GLY A 132 -81.43 32.88 -40.10
CA GLY A 132 -82.67 32.35 -39.58
C GLY A 132 -82.97 30.93 -40.08
N SER A 133 -84.18 30.45 -39.81
CA SER A 133 -84.67 29.11 -40.17
C SER A 133 -84.83 28.87 -41.67
N VAL A 134 -83.98 29.39 -42.57
CA VAL A 134 -83.98 28.93 -43.96
C VAL A 134 -83.44 27.50 -43.94
N LYS A 135 -84.38 26.57 -43.82
CA LYS A 135 -84.06 25.15 -43.73
C LYS A 135 -83.48 24.76 -45.08
N TYR A 136 -82.61 23.76 -45.11
CA TYR A 136 -82.23 23.13 -46.37
C TYR A 136 -83.47 22.77 -47.22
N LEU A 137 -84.59 22.47 -46.56
CA LEU A 137 -85.91 22.33 -47.19
C LEU A 137 -86.37 23.56 -47.99
N ASP A 138 -86.19 24.78 -47.48
CA ASP A 138 -86.64 26.01 -48.17
C ASP A 138 -85.78 26.30 -49.41
N VAL A 139 -84.48 25.98 -49.34
CA VAL A 139 -83.56 26.06 -50.48
C VAL A 139 -83.94 25.07 -51.58
N LEU A 140 -84.37 23.86 -51.19
CA LEU A 140 -84.83 22.80 -52.10
C LEU A 140 -86.22 23.08 -52.67
N LEU A 141 -87.17 23.57 -51.86
CA LEU A 141 -88.54 23.89 -52.27
C LEU A 141 -88.63 25.16 -53.13
N GLY A 142 -87.62 26.03 -53.08
CA GLY A 142 -87.49 27.21 -53.94
C GLY A 142 -86.94 26.94 -55.34
N ALA A 143 -86.79 25.68 -55.75
CA ALA A 143 -86.29 25.32 -57.07
C ALA A 143 -87.27 25.70 -58.20
N GLN A 144 -86.76 26.27 -59.30
CA GLN A 144 -87.59 26.74 -60.43
C GLN A 144 -87.80 25.69 -61.53
N SER A 145 -87.01 24.61 -61.52
CA SER A 145 -87.11 23.48 -62.45
C SER A 145 -86.59 22.19 -61.83
N PHE A 146 -86.88 21.05 -62.45
CA PHE A 146 -86.36 19.76 -62.00
C PHE A 146 -84.82 19.70 -62.02
N THR A 147 -84.17 20.27 -63.04
CA THR A 147 -82.69 20.34 -63.12
C THR A 147 -82.08 21.24 -62.04
N ASP A 148 -82.73 22.37 -61.73
CA ASP A 148 -82.35 23.27 -60.64
C ASP A 148 -82.50 22.57 -59.27
N PHE A 149 -83.59 21.82 -59.07
CA PHE A 149 -83.80 21.01 -57.88
C PHE A 149 -82.68 19.99 -57.66
N ILE A 150 -82.33 19.20 -58.69
CA ILE A 150 -81.23 18.21 -58.58
C ILE A 150 -79.90 18.89 -58.25
N SER A 151 -79.59 20.03 -58.89
CA SER A 151 -78.36 20.78 -58.61
C SER A 151 -78.30 21.27 -57.15
N ARG A 152 -79.44 21.75 -56.61
CA ARG A 152 -79.56 22.17 -55.21
C ARG A 152 -79.46 20.99 -54.24
N VAL A 153 -80.07 19.84 -54.56
CA VAL A 153 -79.94 18.61 -53.75
C VAL A 153 -78.48 18.18 -53.65
N THR A 154 -77.75 18.14 -54.77
CA THR A 154 -76.33 17.80 -54.78
C THR A 154 -75.52 18.80 -53.97
N ALA A 155 -75.71 20.11 -54.18
CA ALA A 155 -74.99 21.15 -53.44
C ALA A 155 -75.23 21.06 -51.92
N VAL A 156 -76.49 20.90 -51.50
CA VAL A 156 -76.85 20.73 -50.08
C VAL A 156 -76.23 19.47 -49.49
N SER A 157 -76.31 18.34 -50.19
CA SER A 157 -75.72 17.07 -49.75
C SER A 157 -74.20 17.19 -49.57
N THR A 158 -73.50 17.81 -50.53
CA THR A 158 -72.05 18.04 -50.45
C THR A 158 -71.68 18.93 -49.26
N ILE A 159 -72.45 19.99 -48.99
CA ILE A 159 -72.21 20.87 -47.83
C ILE A 159 -72.44 20.12 -46.52
N MET A 160 -73.54 19.36 -46.40
CA MET A 160 -73.88 18.59 -45.21
C MET A 160 -72.83 17.50 -44.92
N GLU A 161 -72.34 16.82 -45.96
CA GLU A 161 -71.30 15.82 -45.83
C GLU A 161 -69.97 16.43 -45.39
N ALA A 162 -69.60 17.60 -45.94
CA ALA A 162 -68.44 18.36 -45.50
C ALA A 162 -68.55 18.80 -44.03
N ASP A 163 -69.72 19.32 -43.61
CA ASP A 163 -69.97 19.69 -42.21
C ASP A 163 -69.88 18.51 -41.25
N LYS A 164 -70.49 17.38 -41.62
CA LYS A 164 -70.39 16.15 -40.85
C LYS A 164 -68.94 15.71 -40.72
N SER A 165 -68.17 15.74 -41.82
CA SER A 165 -66.75 15.37 -41.80
C SER A 165 -65.93 16.29 -40.88
N ILE A 166 -66.14 17.61 -40.94
CA ILE A 166 -65.44 18.57 -40.08
C ILE A 166 -65.74 18.31 -38.60
N ILE A 167 -67.00 18.07 -38.23
CA ILE A 167 -67.39 17.77 -36.85
C ILE A 167 -66.76 16.45 -36.38
N GLU A 168 -66.79 15.41 -37.21
CA GLU A 168 -66.21 14.11 -36.86
C GLU A 168 -64.67 14.18 -36.75
N GLU A 169 -64.00 14.90 -37.64
CA GLU A 169 -62.57 15.20 -37.52
C GLU A 169 -62.25 15.99 -36.25
N HIS A 170 -63.07 16.98 -35.90
CA HIS A 170 -62.88 17.77 -34.70
C HIS A 170 -63.06 16.94 -33.42
N LYS A 171 -64.06 16.05 -33.37
CA LYS A 171 -64.23 15.10 -32.27
C LYS A 171 -63.04 14.14 -32.16
N ARG A 172 -62.54 13.64 -33.29
CA ARG A 172 -61.34 12.78 -33.31
C ARG A 172 -60.12 13.49 -32.76
N ASP A 173 -59.90 14.75 -33.13
CA ASP A 173 -58.79 15.54 -32.60
C ASP A 173 -58.88 15.76 -31.09
N HIS A 174 -60.05 16.11 -30.56
CA HIS A 174 -60.24 16.26 -29.12
C HIS A 174 -59.96 14.96 -28.37
N LYS A 175 -60.41 13.82 -28.93
CA LYS A 175 -60.10 12.50 -28.37
C LYS A 175 -58.59 12.23 -28.38
N LEU A 176 -57.93 12.45 -29.51
CA LEU A 176 -56.49 12.24 -29.65
C LEU A 176 -55.68 13.17 -28.74
N LEU A 177 -56.11 14.43 -28.58
CA LEU A 177 -55.48 15.38 -27.66
C LEU A 177 -55.51 14.87 -26.23
N ASN A 178 -56.66 14.39 -25.76
CA ASN A 178 -56.79 13.85 -24.41
C ASN A 178 -55.95 12.58 -24.21
N GLU A 179 -55.94 11.68 -25.20
CA GLU A 179 -55.10 10.48 -25.18
C GLU A 179 -53.61 10.82 -25.14
N ASN A 180 -53.15 11.77 -25.95
CA ASN A 180 -51.75 12.20 -25.98
C ASN A 180 -51.36 12.95 -24.69
N LYS A 181 -52.23 13.79 -24.12
CA LYS A 181 -51.98 14.42 -22.81
C LYS A 181 -51.86 13.38 -21.70
N LEU A 182 -52.70 12.35 -21.70
CA LEU A 182 -52.60 11.26 -20.72
C LEU A 182 -51.28 10.49 -20.86
N LYS A 183 -50.88 10.15 -22.09
CA LYS A 183 -49.59 9.52 -22.36
C LYS A 183 -48.42 10.39 -21.90
N LEU A 184 -48.49 11.70 -22.13
CA LEU A 184 -47.44 12.64 -21.72
C LEU A 184 -47.23 12.64 -20.20
N GLU A 185 -48.32 12.67 -19.42
CA GLU A 185 -48.25 12.58 -17.97
C GLU A 185 -47.69 11.22 -17.50
N GLN A 186 -48.07 10.13 -18.17
CA GLN A 186 -47.53 8.80 -17.87
C GLN A 186 -46.02 8.71 -18.14
N GLU A 187 -45.54 9.23 -19.27
CA GLU A 187 -44.11 9.25 -19.61
C GLU A 187 -43.30 10.13 -18.64
N LYS A 188 -43.84 11.30 -18.25
CA LYS A 188 -43.22 12.17 -17.24
C LYS A 188 -43.10 11.47 -15.88
N ALA A 189 -44.13 10.74 -15.45
CA ALA A 189 -44.08 9.96 -14.21
C ALA A 189 -43.05 8.81 -14.27
N GLN A 190 -42.87 8.18 -15.43
CA GLN A 190 -41.85 7.15 -15.63
C GLN A 190 -40.43 7.73 -15.56
N ILE A 191 -40.20 8.93 -16.11
CA ILE A 191 -38.91 9.62 -15.98
C ILE A 191 -38.57 9.92 -14.52
N GLU A 192 -39.52 10.42 -13.73
CA GLU A 192 -39.26 10.69 -12.31
C GLU A 192 -38.93 9.39 -11.55
N THR A 193 -39.58 8.28 -11.90
CA THR A 193 -39.23 6.95 -11.37
C THR A 193 -37.80 6.55 -11.74
N LEU A 194 -37.41 6.70 -13.01
CA LEU A 194 -36.06 6.38 -13.49
C LEU A 194 -34.99 7.27 -12.84
N LYS A 195 -35.26 8.56 -12.63
CA LYS A 195 -34.36 9.47 -11.90
C LYS A 195 -34.17 9.03 -10.44
N GLY A 196 -35.24 8.60 -9.78
CA GLY A 196 -35.15 8.03 -8.43
C GLY A 196 -34.28 6.77 -8.39
N GLN A 197 -34.43 5.87 -9.37
CA GLN A 197 -33.57 4.70 -9.52
C GLN A 197 -32.11 5.08 -9.79
N LEU A 198 -31.86 6.06 -10.66
CA LEU A 198 -30.53 6.57 -10.97
C LEU A 198 -29.79 7.03 -9.72
N GLU A 199 -30.42 7.87 -8.89
CA GLU A 199 -29.80 8.38 -7.66
C GLU A 199 -29.56 7.25 -6.63
N SER A 200 -30.49 6.31 -6.50
CA SER A 200 -30.32 5.13 -5.64
C SER A 200 -29.15 4.24 -6.09
N THR A 201 -29.03 3.99 -7.40
CA THR A 201 -27.92 3.20 -7.96
C THR A 201 -26.58 3.93 -7.83
N LYS A 202 -26.53 5.25 -8.03
CA LYS A 202 -25.31 6.05 -7.78
C LYS A 202 -24.87 5.95 -6.32
N ALA A 203 -25.79 6.12 -5.38
CA ALA A 203 -25.48 6.01 -3.96
C ALA A 203 -24.93 4.63 -3.60
N THR A 204 -25.52 3.56 -4.15
CA THR A 204 -25.05 2.18 -3.97
C THR A 204 -23.64 1.98 -4.52
N LEU A 205 -23.35 2.54 -5.69
CA LEU A 205 -22.05 2.45 -6.35
C LEU A 205 -20.94 3.11 -5.51
N GLU A 206 -21.21 4.31 -4.98
CA GLU A 206 -20.23 5.03 -4.14
C GLU A 206 -19.95 4.29 -2.83
N THR A 207 -20.97 3.71 -2.19
CA THR A 207 -20.78 2.85 -1.01
C THR A 207 -19.88 1.65 -1.32
N LYS A 208 -20.11 0.95 -2.44
CA LYS A 208 -19.30 -0.22 -2.83
C LYS A 208 -17.84 0.14 -3.13
N LYS A 209 -17.60 1.29 -3.77
CA LYS A 209 -16.23 1.78 -4.00
C LYS A 209 -15.51 2.07 -2.68
N ALA A 210 -16.19 2.72 -1.73
CA ALA A 210 -15.62 3.01 -0.42
C ALA A 210 -15.30 1.72 0.37
N GLU A 211 -16.18 0.71 0.33
CA GLU A 211 -15.92 -0.60 0.92
C GLU A 211 -14.67 -1.27 0.31
N LYS A 212 -14.52 -1.22 -1.02
CA LYS A 212 -13.34 -1.74 -1.72
C LYS A 212 -12.05 -1.03 -1.27
N ASP A 213 -12.06 0.30 -1.18
CA ASP A 213 -10.89 1.08 -0.77
C ASP A 213 -10.47 0.75 0.68
N GLN A 214 -11.44 0.53 1.57
CA GLN A 214 -11.17 0.09 2.95
C GLN A 214 -10.51 -1.30 3.01
N ILE A 215 -10.99 -2.25 2.20
CA ILE A 215 -10.40 -3.60 2.11
C ILE A 215 -8.95 -3.51 1.61
N LEU A 216 -8.68 -2.69 0.59
CA LEU A 216 -7.33 -2.45 0.06
C LEU A 216 -6.38 -1.87 1.11
N ALA A 217 -6.83 -0.88 1.88
CA ALA A 217 -6.02 -0.27 2.93
C ALA A 217 -5.67 -1.28 4.04
N LYS A 218 -6.66 -2.06 4.49
CA LYS A 218 -6.46 -3.09 5.51
C LYS A 218 -5.48 -4.17 5.05
N LEU A 219 -5.59 -4.60 3.80
CA LEU A 219 -4.73 -5.65 3.23
C LEU A 219 -3.26 -5.21 3.18
N LYS A 220 -2.99 -3.94 2.88
CA LYS A 220 -1.63 -3.37 2.87
C LYS A 220 -1.02 -3.29 4.26
N GLU A 221 -1.76 -2.77 5.24
CA GLU A 221 -1.27 -2.60 6.62
C GLU A 221 -0.99 -3.95 7.32
N GLU A 222 -1.86 -4.94 7.12
CA GLU A 222 -1.68 -6.28 7.69
C GLU A 222 -0.55 -7.08 7.00
N HIS A 223 -0.26 -6.82 5.71
CA HIS A 223 0.82 -7.48 4.99
C HIS A 223 2.20 -6.99 5.44
N ASP A 224 2.42 -5.68 5.42
CA ASP A 224 3.72 -5.07 5.67
C ASP A 224 4.22 -5.38 7.11
N SER A 225 3.31 -5.37 8.09
CA SER A 225 3.66 -5.53 9.51
C SER A 225 4.02 -6.96 9.94
N ILE A 226 3.38 -7.98 9.36
CA ILE A 226 3.62 -9.39 9.74
C ILE A 226 4.84 -9.95 9.00
N GLU A 227 5.04 -9.55 7.73
CA GLU A 227 6.19 -10.00 6.94
C GLU A 227 7.51 -9.43 7.49
N GLU A 228 7.54 -8.14 7.84
CA GLU A 228 8.70 -7.51 8.48
C GLU A 228 9.06 -8.22 9.80
N TYR A 229 8.07 -8.49 10.66
CA TYR A 229 8.28 -9.18 11.93
C TYR A 229 8.79 -10.62 11.75
N TYR A 230 8.25 -11.37 10.79
CA TYR A 230 8.69 -12.73 10.50
C TYR A 230 10.14 -12.77 9.98
N MET A 231 10.51 -11.82 9.11
CA MET A 231 11.87 -11.69 8.58
C MET A 231 12.88 -11.36 9.70
N ASP A 232 12.55 -10.45 10.61
CA ASP A 232 13.39 -10.12 11.77
C ASP A 232 13.62 -11.34 12.67
N LEU A 233 12.59 -12.15 12.93
CA LEU A 233 12.72 -13.36 13.73
C LEU A 233 13.59 -14.43 13.05
N GLN A 234 13.51 -14.57 11.72
CA GLN A 234 14.39 -15.47 10.97
C GLN A 234 15.86 -15.00 11.03
N GLU A 235 16.11 -13.69 10.90
CA GLU A 235 17.46 -13.14 11.05
C GLU A 235 17.99 -13.40 12.46
N GLN A 236 17.18 -13.15 13.51
CA GLN A 236 17.54 -13.44 14.90
C GLN A 236 17.86 -14.93 15.14
N GLN A 237 17.08 -15.84 14.57
CA GLN A 237 17.34 -17.28 14.66
C GLN A 237 18.72 -17.63 14.08
N GLN A 238 19.06 -17.05 12.93
CA GLN A 238 20.35 -17.24 12.28
C GLN A 238 21.50 -16.60 13.08
N VAL A 239 21.28 -15.42 13.66
CA VAL A 239 22.24 -14.76 14.56
C VAL A 239 22.59 -15.68 15.73
N TYR A 240 21.58 -16.24 16.39
CA TYR A 240 21.81 -17.12 17.54
C TYR A 240 22.47 -18.45 17.16
N ALA A 241 22.15 -19.02 15.99
CA ALA A 241 22.87 -20.20 15.49
C ALA A 241 24.36 -19.91 15.27
N ASN A 242 24.68 -18.74 14.71
CA ASN A 242 26.07 -18.32 14.48
C ASN A 242 26.81 -18.02 15.79
N GLN A 243 26.15 -17.37 16.76
CA GLN A 243 26.72 -17.14 18.10
C GLN A 243 27.02 -18.45 18.83
N GLU A 244 26.15 -19.45 18.71
CA GLU A 244 26.35 -20.76 19.31
C GLU A 244 27.57 -21.46 18.71
N ALA A 245 27.72 -21.42 17.38
CA ALA A 245 28.89 -21.95 16.70
C ALA A 245 30.18 -21.25 17.15
N ALA A 246 30.15 -19.93 17.32
CA ALA A 246 31.28 -19.14 17.80
C ALA A 246 31.65 -19.47 19.26
N ILE A 247 30.66 -19.55 20.16
CA ILE A 247 30.87 -19.91 21.58
C ILE A 247 31.44 -21.33 21.67
N LYS A 248 30.90 -22.29 20.90
CA LYS A 248 31.40 -23.66 20.86
C LYS A 248 32.86 -23.73 20.41
N LYS A 249 33.23 -22.97 19.37
CA LYS A 249 34.61 -22.85 18.89
C LYS A 249 35.53 -22.19 19.91
N ALA A 250 35.05 -21.16 20.62
CA ALA A 250 35.81 -20.50 21.69
C ALA A 250 36.05 -21.42 22.89
N ILE A 251 35.05 -22.21 23.30
CA ILE A 251 35.20 -23.23 24.35
C ILE A 251 36.25 -24.26 23.94
N GLU A 252 36.20 -24.76 22.70
CA GLU A 252 37.18 -25.74 22.20
C GLU A 252 38.62 -25.19 22.20
N LEU A 253 38.80 -23.94 21.75
CA LEU A 253 40.10 -23.27 21.75
C LEU A 253 40.64 -23.04 23.16
N GLU A 254 39.79 -22.60 24.09
CA GLU A 254 40.20 -22.38 25.49
C GLU A 254 40.53 -23.70 26.20
N GLN A 255 39.76 -24.77 25.96
CA GLN A 255 40.08 -26.11 26.46
C GLN A 255 41.42 -26.62 25.92
N LYS A 256 41.70 -26.43 24.62
CA LYS A 256 43.00 -26.75 24.01
C LYS A 256 44.13 -25.96 24.65
N ARG A 257 43.95 -24.65 24.84
CA ARG A 257 44.94 -23.78 25.51
C ARG A 257 45.22 -24.23 26.94
N GLN A 258 44.18 -24.58 27.71
CA GLN A 258 44.35 -25.08 29.08
C GLN A 258 45.09 -26.42 29.11
N ALA A 259 44.79 -27.34 28.18
CA ALA A 259 45.49 -28.62 28.06
C ALA A 259 46.97 -28.43 27.65
N GLU A 260 47.26 -27.49 26.76
CA GLU A 260 48.63 -27.15 26.35
C GLU A 260 49.40 -26.46 27.48
N ALA A 261 48.78 -25.52 28.20
CA ALA A 261 49.37 -24.87 29.36
C ALA A 261 49.66 -25.88 30.48
N ALA A 262 48.76 -26.83 30.74
CA ALA A 262 49.00 -27.91 31.71
C ALA A 262 50.16 -28.82 31.28
N LYS A 263 50.27 -29.15 29.98
CA LYS A 263 51.41 -29.89 29.42
C LYS A 263 52.71 -29.09 29.50
N ALA A 264 52.68 -27.78 29.28
CA ALA A 264 53.83 -26.90 29.38
C ALA A 264 54.30 -26.76 30.84
N GLN A 265 53.39 -26.60 31.80
CA GLN A 265 53.69 -26.60 33.23
C GLN A 265 54.27 -27.95 33.69
N GLN A 266 53.78 -29.08 33.17
CA GLN A 266 54.40 -30.39 33.42
C GLN A 266 55.82 -30.49 32.82
N ARG A 267 56.07 -29.86 31.66
CA ARG A 267 57.41 -29.79 31.04
C ARG A 267 58.35 -28.83 31.79
N GLU A 268 57.86 -27.71 32.29
CA GLU A 268 58.63 -26.75 33.11
C GLU A 268 58.93 -27.31 34.50
N ALA A 269 57.99 -28.04 35.12
CA ALA A 269 58.25 -28.76 36.36
C ALA A 269 59.33 -29.85 36.18
N ALA A 270 59.41 -30.44 34.98
CA ALA A 270 60.49 -31.37 34.60
C ALA A 270 61.81 -30.67 34.17
N ALA A 271 61.79 -29.35 33.94
CA ALA A 271 62.92 -28.56 33.43
C ALA A 271 63.44 -27.51 34.43
N SER A 272 63.17 -27.68 35.73
CA SER A 272 63.68 -26.82 36.81
C SER A 272 65.19 -27.02 37.08
N GLY A 273 65.98 -26.73 36.04
CA GLY A 273 67.44 -26.60 36.06
C GLY A 273 67.87 -25.71 34.89
N GLY A 274 67.80 -24.38 35.05
CA GLY A 274 68.38 -23.43 34.11
C GLY A 274 67.52 -22.19 33.86
N GLY A 275 68.02 -21.01 34.22
CA GLY A 275 67.28 -19.75 34.21
C GLY A 275 67.42 -18.90 32.93
N GLY A 276 66.62 -17.82 32.90
CA GLY A 276 67.00 -16.55 32.27
C GLY A 276 66.21 -16.09 31.02
N SER A 277 65.50 -14.98 31.22
CA SER A 277 65.39 -13.81 30.32
C SER A 277 64.15 -13.66 29.43
N SER A 278 63.37 -12.66 29.83
CA SER A 278 62.29 -11.97 29.13
C SER A 278 62.80 -11.05 28.01
N ALA A 279 62.02 -10.92 26.94
CA ALA A 279 62.16 -9.86 25.93
C ALA A 279 60.80 -9.13 25.75
N PRO A 280 60.76 -7.79 25.71
CA PRO A 280 59.52 -7.01 25.69
C PRO A 280 59.03 -6.73 24.27
N ALA A 281 57.71 -6.75 24.07
CA ALA A 281 57.05 -6.36 22.83
C ALA A 281 56.94 -4.82 22.72
N ALA A 282 57.17 -4.30 21.51
CA ALA A 282 57.19 -2.87 21.18
C ALA A 282 55.78 -2.23 21.18
N PRO A 283 55.66 -0.93 21.49
CA PRO A 283 54.40 -0.20 21.45
C PRO A 283 54.14 0.34 20.02
N VAL A 284 52.95 0.08 19.47
CA VAL A 284 52.44 0.79 18.30
C VAL A 284 51.51 1.92 18.77
N THR A 285 52.02 3.15 18.69
CA THR A 285 51.28 4.40 18.90
C THR A 285 50.80 4.94 17.55
N GLY A 286 49.48 4.98 17.37
CA GLY A 286 48.85 5.68 16.25
C GLY A 286 47.38 5.32 16.04
N GLY A 287 46.48 5.83 16.90
CA GLY A 287 45.01 5.69 16.77
C GLY A 287 44.46 4.26 16.88
N LEU A 288 43.39 4.04 17.66
CA LEU A 288 42.77 2.70 17.74
C LEU A 288 42.20 2.23 16.38
N PHE A 289 41.80 3.18 15.54
CA PHE A 289 41.17 2.93 14.24
C PHE A 289 41.61 4.01 13.23
N ILE A 290 41.65 3.65 11.94
CA ILE A 290 41.84 4.59 10.82
C ILE A 290 40.51 4.93 10.15
N ARG A 291 40.49 5.99 9.33
CA ARG A 291 39.37 6.27 8.44
C ARG A 291 39.19 5.12 7.43
N PRO A 292 37.97 4.56 7.28
CA PRO A 292 37.71 3.44 6.38
C PRO A 292 37.60 3.87 4.91
N THR A 293 37.34 5.15 4.62
CA THR A 293 37.29 5.69 3.25
C THR A 293 37.50 7.22 3.24
N GLY A 294 37.82 7.76 2.07
CA GLY A 294 37.86 9.21 1.81
C GLY A 294 36.47 9.82 1.63
N GLY A 295 36.38 11.14 1.81
CA GLY A 295 35.15 11.92 1.62
C GLY A 295 34.65 12.64 2.88
N SER A 296 33.67 13.52 2.70
CA SER A 296 33.05 14.27 3.79
C SER A 296 31.97 13.43 4.49
N ILE A 297 31.82 13.63 5.80
CA ILE A 297 30.66 13.08 6.53
C ILE A 297 29.42 13.81 6.02
N THR A 298 28.52 13.09 5.37
CA THR A 298 27.23 13.59 4.89
C THR A 298 26.14 13.46 5.93
N SER A 299 26.33 12.56 6.91
CA SER A 299 25.44 12.48 8.06
C SER A 299 26.07 11.85 9.30
N GLY A 300 25.72 12.37 10.47
CA GLY A 300 26.33 11.99 11.76
C GLY A 300 25.58 10.90 12.52
N PHE A 301 26.21 10.41 13.59
CA PHE A 301 25.61 9.53 14.59
C PHE A 301 24.58 10.28 15.45
N GLY A 302 23.47 9.64 15.80
CA GLY A 302 22.47 10.17 16.72
C GLY A 302 21.05 10.29 16.16
N GLY A 303 20.19 11.00 16.89
CA GLY A 303 18.76 11.16 16.56
C GLY A 303 18.52 11.92 15.25
N ARG A 304 17.56 11.44 14.46
CA ARG A 304 17.03 12.04 13.23
C ARG A 304 15.51 12.13 13.32
N GLY A 305 14.88 13.00 12.52
CA GLY A 305 13.41 13.10 12.47
C GLY A 305 12.71 11.78 12.10
N SER A 306 13.43 10.86 11.45
CA SER A 306 12.96 9.53 11.06
C SER A 306 13.47 8.38 11.95
N GLY A 307 14.07 8.64 13.12
CA GLY A 307 14.58 7.59 14.02
C GLY A 307 15.97 7.89 14.58
N HIS A 308 16.81 6.85 14.73
CA HIS A 308 18.18 7.00 15.24
C HIS A 308 19.19 6.45 14.23
N HIS A 309 20.31 7.14 14.06
CA HIS A 309 21.40 6.73 13.20
C HIS A 309 22.58 6.19 14.00
N PHE A 310 22.85 4.91 13.85
CA PHE A 310 23.81 4.16 14.67
C PHE A 310 25.24 4.15 14.09
N GLY A 311 25.48 4.94 13.05
CA GLY A 311 26.78 5.10 12.43
C GLY A 311 27.03 6.51 11.95
N ILE A 312 27.91 6.65 10.97
CA ILE A 312 28.10 7.86 10.16
C ILE A 312 28.03 7.51 8.68
N ASP A 313 27.57 8.47 7.88
CA ASP A 313 27.52 8.33 6.44
C ASP A 313 28.66 9.15 5.85
N ILE A 314 29.58 8.49 5.14
CA ILE A 314 30.75 9.12 4.50
C ILE A 314 30.52 9.14 3.00
N GLY A 315 30.22 10.31 2.47
CA GLY A 315 29.95 10.51 1.05
C GLY A 315 31.17 10.27 0.16
N GLY A 316 30.95 10.15 -1.14
CA GLY A 316 32.01 10.06 -2.15
C GLY A 316 31.48 9.57 -3.49
N SER A 317 32.38 9.01 -4.30
CA SER A 317 32.03 8.46 -5.62
C SER A 317 31.81 6.95 -5.55
N ALA A 318 31.00 6.42 -6.48
CA ALA A 318 30.79 4.99 -6.58
C ALA A 318 32.11 4.32 -6.97
N GLY A 319 32.47 3.23 -6.30
CA GLY A 319 33.75 2.57 -6.51
C GLY A 319 34.89 3.07 -5.63
N ASP A 320 34.70 4.16 -4.86
CA ASP A 320 35.73 4.61 -3.90
C ASP A 320 36.14 3.44 -2.98
N PRO A 321 37.44 3.25 -2.71
CA PRO A 321 37.89 2.11 -1.92
C PRO A 321 37.47 2.24 -0.46
N VAL A 322 37.10 1.10 0.14
CA VAL A 322 36.79 0.95 1.55
C VAL A 322 37.79 -0.01 2.18
N TYR A 323 38.34 0.40 3.31
CA TYR A 323 39.41 -0.29 4.03
C TYR A 323 38.99 -0.67 5.45
N ALA A 324 39.54 -1.75 5.98
CA ALA A 324 39.36 -2.15 7.36
C ALA A 324 39.94 -1.08 8.31
N ALA A 325 39.11 -0.54 9.21
CA ALA A 325 39.49 0.51 10.15
C ALA A 325 40.51 0.04 11.19
N ALA A 326 40.58 -1.26 11.47
CA ALA A 326 41.58 -1.89 12.33
C ALA A 326 41.80 -3.36 11.90
N SER A 327 42.89 -3.99 12.36
CA SER A 327 43.11 -5.41 12.16
C SER A 327 42.04 -6.22 12.89
N GLY A 328 41.57 -7.33 12.31
CA GLY A 328 40.47 -8.10 12.88
C GLY A 328 40.11 -9.33 12.07
N VAL A 329 38.97 -9.93 12.41
CA VAL A 329 38.41 -11.08 11.70
C VAL A 329 37.04 -10.71 11.16
N VAL A 330 36.83 -10.93 9.86
CA VAL A 330 35.51 -10.78 9.23
C VAL A 330 34.61 -11.87 9.78
N TYR A 331 33.52 -11.50 10.44
CA TYR A 331 32.57 -12.47 11.00
C TYR A 331 31.21 -12.45 10.30
N ARG A 332 30.97 -11.47 9.41
CA ARG A 332 29.88 -11.49 8.43
C ARG A 332 30.33 -10.79 7.14
N SER A 333 29.98 -11.34 5.98
CA SER A 333 30.13 -10.69 4.68
C SER A 333 29.01 -11.16 3.76
N TYR A 334 27.94 -10.38 3.67
CA TYR A 334 26.70 -10.81 2.99
C TYR A 334 25.89 -9.63 2.45
N TYR A 335 24.83 -9.94 1.71
CA TYR A 335 23.85 -8.96 1.25
C TYR A 335 22.68 -8.92 2.25
N SER A 336 22.41 -7.75 2.80
CA SER A 336 21.26 -7.43 3.65
C SER A 336 20.29 -6.54 2.87
N SER A 337 18.99 -6.70 3.09
CA SER A 337 17.98 -5.81 2.48
C SER A 337 18.13 -4.36 2.93
N SER A 338 18.49 -4.13 4.20
CA SER A 338 18.70 -2.80 4.78
C SER A 338 20.12 -2.27 4.51
N TYR A 339 21.16 -2.95 4.98
CA TYR A 339 22.55 -2.51 4.81
C TYR A 339 23.10 -2.70 3.39
N GLY A 340 22.42 -3.42 2.51
CA GLY A 340 22.96 -3.79 1.21
C GLY A 340 24.13 -4.76 1.33
N ASN A 341 25.13 -4.64 0.44
CA ASN A 341 26.36 -5.38 0.65
C ASN A 341 27.10 -4.84 1.88
N VAL A 342 27.28 -5.71 2.87
CA VAL A 342 27.84 -5.32 4.17
C VAL A 342 28.92 -6.28 4.62
N VAL A 343 29.96 -5.73 5.26
CA VAL A 343 31.03 -6.47 5.92
C VAL A 343 31.03 -6.09 7.40
N PHE A 344 31.15 -7.09 8.27
CA PHE A 344 31.31 -6.91 9.71
C PHE A 344 32.66 -7.47 10.13
N ILE A 345 33.46 -6.67 10.81
CA ILE A 345 34.78 -7.05 11.29
C ILE A 345 34.81 -6.92 12.80
N THR A 346 35.25 -7.98 13.47
CA THR A 346 35.49 -7.95 14.91
C THR A 346 36.97 -7.72 15.17
N HIS A 347 37.25 -6.84 16.10
CA HIS A 347 38.57 -6.41 16.49
C HIS A 347 38.76 -6.71 17.96
N TYR A 348 39.97 -7.15 18.30
CA TYR A 348 40.40 -7.25 19.68
C TYR A 348 41.58 -6.33 19.88
N ILE A 349 41.34 -5.18 20.52
CA ILE A 349 42.34 -4.13 20.68
C ILE A 349 42.45 -3.77 22.15
N ASN A 350 43.66 -3.85 22.71
CA ASN A 350 43.94 -3.53 24.11
C ASN A 350 43.02 -4.23 25.13
N GLY A 351 42.66 -5.49 24.85
CA GLY A 351 41.81 -6.28 25.75
C GLY A 351 40.31 -6.11 25.56
N GLN A 352 39.89 -5.19 24.69
CA GLN A 352 38.49 -4.86 24.43
C GLN A 352 38.08 -5.32 23.03
N THR A 353 36.90 -5.94 22.94
CA THR A 353 36.28 -6.28 21.65
C THR A 353 35.60 -5.05 21.09
N TYR A 354 35.76 -4.83 19.78
CA TYR A 354 34.99 -3.85 19.01
C TYR A 354 34.50 -4.50 17.73
N ASP A 355 33.32 -4.12 17.26
CA ASP A 355 32.86 -4.48 15.93
C ASP A 355 32.75 -3.23 15.06
N THR A 356 33.16 -3.34 13.81
CA THR A 356 32.96 -2.31 12.79
C THR A 356 32.15 -2.86 11.63
N ILE A 357 31.27 -2.02 11.09
CA ILE A 357 30.31 -2.38 10.06
C ILE A 357 30.50 -1.45 8.88
N TYR A 358 30.59 -2.02 7.69
CA TYR A 358 30.84 -1.32 6.43
C TYR A 358 29.71 -1.65 5.47
N ALA A 359 28.73 -0.76 5.35
CA ALA A 359 27.48 -1.00 4.63
C ALA A 359 27.35 -0.16 3.35
N HIS A 360 26.31 -0.49 2.58
CA HIS A 360 25.96 0.07 1.26
C HIS A 360 27.06 -0.11 0.21
N LEU A 361 27.93 -1.10 0.36
CA LEU A 361 29.03 -1.34 -0.57
C LEU A 361 28.51 -1.73 -1.97
N SER A 362 29.19 -1.34 -3.04
CA SER A 362 28.91 -1.88 -4.38
C SER A 362 29.44 -3.31 -4.53
N SER A 363 30.50 -3.65 -3.80
CA SER A 363 31.12 -4.97 -3.79
C SER A 363 31.84 -5.24 -2.47
N ARG A 364 31.91 -6.52 -2.10
CA ARG A 364 32.71 -7.02 -0.97
C ARG A 364 33.90 -7.79 -1.52
N SER A 365 35.06 -7.66 -0.89
CA SER A 365 36.30 -8.33 -1.32
C SER A 365 36.90 -9.25 -0.26
N VAL A 366 36.14 -9.49 0.81
CA VAL A 366 36.48 -10.40 1.91
C VAL A 366 35.26 -11.26 2.25
N ASN A 367 35.52 -12.47 2.75
CA ASN A 367 34.50 -13.44 3.16
C ASN A 367 34.53 -13.63 4.68
N GLU A 368 33.47 -14.26 5.20
CA GLU A 368 33.44 -14.67 6.60
C GLU A 368 34.60 -15.62 6.93
N GLY A 369 35.28 -15.35 8.05
CA GLY A 369 36.46 -16.07 8.52
C GLY A 369 37.80 -15.44 8.12
N ASP A 370 37.80 -14.49 7.17
CA ASP A 370 39.02 -13.84 6.72
C ASP A 370 39.65 -13.00 7.85
N VAL A 371 40.96 -13.12 8.02
CA VAL A 371 41.75 -12.23 8.88
C VAL A 371 42.20 -11.05 8.04
N VAL A 372 41.89 -9.83 8.50
CA VAL A 372 42.21 -8.58 7.81
C VAL A 372 43.14 -7.71 8.64
N GLN A 373 44.02 -6.97 7.96
CA GLN A 373 44.88 -5.98 8.59
C GLN A 373 44.26 -4.57 8.54
N GLN A 374 44.61 -3.70 9.48
CA GLN A 374 44.26 -2.29 9.41
C GLN A 374 44.74 -1.69 8.08
N GLY A 375 43.84 -1.02 7.35
CA GLY A 375 44.13 -0.47 6.01
C GLY A 375 44.02 -1.47 4.87
N GLN A 376 43.68 -2.73 5.13
CA GLN A 376 43.40 -3.70 4.07
C GLN A 376 42.12 -3.33 3.32
N TYR A 377 42.16 -3.39 1.99
CA TYR A 377 40.99 -3.19 1.13
C TYR A 377 39.96 -4.31 1.36
N ILE A 378 38.70 -3.94 1.62
CA ILE A 378 37.61 -4.88 1.94
C ILE A 378 36.39 -4.76 1.01
N GLY A 379 36.33 -3.71 0.18
CA GLY A 379 35.25 -3.52 -0.77
C GLY A 379 35.23 -2.10 -1.33
N ALA A 380 34.17 -1.79 -2.08
CA ALA A 380 34.02 -0.49 -2.74
C ALA A 380 32.70 0.18 -2.32
N LYS A 381 32.73 1.51 -2.18
CA LYS A 381 31.58 2.35 -1.81
C LYS A 381 30.48 2.27 -2.88
N GLY A 382 29.23 2.19 -2.46
CA GLY A 382 28.10 2.05 -3.37
C GLY A 382 26.80 2.64 -2.82
N THR A 383 25.68 2.09 -3.28
CA THR A 383 24.31 2.51 -2.91
C THR A 383 23.34 1.33 -2.85
N THR A 384 23.80 0.16 -2.41
CA THR A 384 22.95 -1.05 -2.32
C THR A 384 22.16 -1.09 -1.02
N GLY A 385 21.06 -1.85 -0.97
CA GLY A 385 20.16 -1.89 0.19
C GLY A 385 19.32 -0.62 0.29
N GLN A 386 18.95 -0.22 1.50
CA GLN A 386 18.22 1.00 1.78
C GLN A 386 19.18 2.20 1.82
N SER A 387 19.53 2.73 0.65
CA SER A 387 20.38 3.91 0.50
C SER A 387 19.80 4.89 -0.53
N SER A 388 19.88 6.19 -0.24
CA SER A 388 19.38 7.27 -1.11
C SER A 388 20.47 7.92 -1.99
N GLY A 389 21.72 7.47 -1.87
CA GLY A 389 22.84 8.00 -2.62
C GLY A 389 24.16 7.31 -2.26
N VAL A 390 25.20 7.55 -3.05
CA VAL A 390 26.47 6.85 -2.85
C VAL A 390 27.18 7.32 -1.57
N HIS A 391 27.33 6.41 -0.62
CA HIS A 391 28.05 6.64 0.63
C HIS A 391 28.52 5.32 1.26
N LEU A 392 29.45 5.41 2.21
CA LEU A 392 29.72 4.34 3.16
C LEU A 392 28.95 4.64 4.44
N HIS A 393 28.04 3.75 4.83
CA HIS A 393 27.50 3.74 6.18
C HIS A 393 28.45 2.94 7.08
N PHE A 394 29.02 3.62 8.07
CA PHE A 394 30.04 3.07 8.96
C PHE A 394 29.57 3.11 10.42
N GLU A 395 29.44 1.95 11.04
CA GLU A 395 29.13 1.82 12.46
C GLU A 395 30.37 1.33 13.23
N LEU A 396 30.50 1.79 14.48
CA LEU A 396 31.50 1.31 15.43
C LEU A 396 30.80 0.94 16.74
N HIS A 397 31.09 -0.26 17.23
CA HIS A 397 30.46 -0.82 18.42
C HIS A 397 31.51 -1.17 19.46
N VAL A 398 31.26 -0.82 20.72
CA VAL A 398 32.09 -1.26 21.84
C VAL A 398 31.53 -2.59 22.35
N GLY A 399 32.25 -3.68 22.06
CA GLY A 399 31.75 -5.04 22.20
C GLY A 399 31.17 -5.57 20.88
N LYS A 400 30.48 -6.71 20.97
CA LYS A 400 29.88 -7.35 19.79
C LYS A 400 28.66 -6.58 19.31
N TRP A 401 28.52 -6.39 18.00
CA TRP A 401 27.33 -5.84 17.39
C TRP A 401 26.09 -6.62 17.83
N ASN A 402 25.01 -5.92 18.13
CA ASN A 402 23.70 -6.48 18.48
C ASN A 402 22.60 -5.73 17.74
N ASP A 403 21.45 -6.38 17.52
CA ASP A 403 20.37 -5.83 16.68
C ASP A 403 19.76 -4.55 17.27
N ALA A 404 19.73 -4.42 18.60
CA ALA A 404 19.31 -3.18 19.27
C ALA A 404 20.31 -2.03 19.07
N LYS A 405 21.51 -2.34 18.54
CA LYS A 405 22.65 -1.43 18.37
C LYS A 405 22.96 -0.64 19.64
N SER A 406 22.67 -1.25 20.78
CA SER A 406 22.73 -0.60 22.10
C SER A 406 24.15 -0.21 22.50
N ASN A 407 25.13 -0.82 21.85
CA ASN A 407 26.56 -0.54 22.03
C ASN A 407 27.20 0.18 20.85
N ALA A 408 26.39 0.67 19.90
CA ALA A 408 26.87 1.57 18.88
C ALA A 408 27.34 2.87 19.53
N VAL A 409 28.48 3.39 19.08
CA VAL A 409 29.06 4.64 19.56
C VAL A 409 29.38 5.52 18.38
N ASP A 410 29.41 6.85 18.60
CA ASP A 410 29.80 7.78 17.55
C ASP A 410 31.25 7.51 17.10
N PRO A 411 31.47 7.04 15.84
CA PRO A 411 32.81 6.74 15.34
C PRO A 411 33.77 7.92 15.39
N ARG A 412 33.25 9.17 15.38
CA ARG A 412 34.05 10.39 15.49
C ARG A 412 34.73 10.57 16.85
N SER A 413 34.32 9.78 17.86
CA SER A 413 34.99 9.74 19.16
C SER A 413 36.25 8.86 19.15
N TYR A 414 36.43 8.04 18.11
CA TYR A 414 37.51 7.05 18.00
C TYR A 414 38.41 7.27 16.78
N ILE A 415 37.89 7.92 15.75
CA ILE A 415 38.57 8.15 14.47
C ILE A 415 38.49 9.64 14.16
N HIS A 416 39.63 10.22 13.79
CA HIS A 416 39.67 11.56 13.24
C HIS A 416 39.24 11.53 11.77
N PHE A 417 38.08 12.11 11.51
CA PHE A 417 37.54 12.32 10.17
C PHE A 417 37.92 13.70 9.66
#